data_AF-A0A100JPF3-F1
#
_entry.id   AF-A0A100JPF3-F1
#
_cell.length_a   1.000
_cell.length_b   1.000
_cell.length_c   1.000
_cell.angle_alpha   90.00
_cell.angle_beta   90.00
_cell.angle_gamma   90.00
#
_symmetry.space_group_name_H-M   'P 1'
#
loop_
_entity.id
_entity.type
_entity.pdbx_description
1 polymer ?
#
loop_
_entity_poly.entity_id
_entity_poly.type
_entity_poly.pdbx_seq_one_letter_code
_entity_poly.pdbx_strand_id
1 'polypeptide(L)'
;MHSALAWAFEARLWEVAYRIRAEPLPFLLATPTWSTGSLEPDELVTRLDTYRGLGVRPGEVDFAQALVRVRREDTAALASAAVAARELGTREGDRLAEWLLTDIPSQPVQRSRTAGPRILVEFGELPELLGESFPREFRRLGHPLSVYRGSWHCPHWRHEEWRHWLAVVPGRPELMAGRILRDLSLGAIEDTASGFSFLPTLAEAEGETGEAVRLCVAYGLGARRPADRLAAVDALLVLAARGQLDAPRLGAELGKLAAVGSVRPSRLAEAIRTAAATGAYGTAWAVLREVLPPLLGALAGEGAARTAPRGLGDLVAVAADCAERCGARGELPHLAEAADRRGNSRLATQARRLRAALEHEQEQAAPAA
;
A
#
# COMPACT_ATOMS: atom_id res chain seq x y z
N MET A 1 -5.85 14.79 4.38
CA MET A 1 -5.92 13.36 4.72
C MET A 1 -4.60 12.86 5.32
N HIS A 2 -3.46 13.35 4.82
CA HIS A 2 -2.12 13.25 5.44
C HIS A 2 -1.87 14.09 6.69
N SER A 3 -2.75 15.05 6.97
CA SER A 3 -2.53 16.02 8.03
C SER A 3 -2.18 15.34 9.36
N ALA A 4 -2.80 14.21 9.72
CA ALA A 4 -2.49 13.50 10.95
C ALA A 4 -1.01 13.09 11.08
N LEU A 5 -0.42 12.56 10.00
CA LEU A 5 1.01 12.25 9.97
C LEU A 5 1.83 13.54 10.07
N ALA A 6 1.44 14.57 9.31
CA ALA A 6 2.12 15.87 9.32
C ALA A 6 2.12 16.54 10.68
N TRP A 7 1.01 16.50 11.40
CA TRP A 7 0.92 17.01 12.76
C TRP A 7 1.88 16.28 13.70
N ALA A 8 1.95 14.94 13.65
CA ALA A 8 2.89 14.18 14.49
C ALA A 8 4.36 14.51 14.16
N PHE A 9 4.69 14.59 12.86
CA PHE A 9 6.04 14.92 12.40
C PHE A 9 6.45 16.37 12.76
N GLU A 10 5.60 17.35 12.47
CA GLU A 10 5.86 18.76 12.76
C GLU A 10 5.95 19.01 14.27
N ALA A 11 5.09 18.38 15.08
CA ALA A 11 5.17 18.46 16.54
C ALA A 11 6.53 18.00 17.06
N ARG A 12 7.07 16.93 16.47
CA ARG A 12 8.38 16.41 16.86
C ARG A 12 9.50 17.36 16.45
N LEU A 13 9.44 17.96 15.26
CA LEU A 13 10.40 18.99 14.86
C LEU A 13 10.37 20.19 15.80
N TRP A 14 9.17 20.64 16.20
CA TRP A 14 9.00 21.73 17.14
C TRP A 14 9.55 21.41 18.53
N GLU A 15 9.23 20.24 19.10
CA GLU A 15 9.75 19.85 20.42
C GLU A 15 11.28 19.75 20.40
N VAL A 16 11.86 19.12 19.37
CA VAL A 16 13.32 19.00 19.24
C VAL A 16 13.98 20.38 19.12
N ALA A 17 13.45 21.27 18.26
CA ALA A 17 13.98 22.61 18.10
C ALA A 17 13.92 23.44 19.40
N TYR A 18 12.83 23.29 20.17
CA TYR A 18 12.68 23.91 21.48
C TYR A 18 13.70 23.36 22.49
N ARG A 19 13.78 22.03 22.62
CA ARG A 19 14.66 21.34 23.58
C ARG A 19 16.13 21.67 23.35
N ILE A 20 16.59 21.73 22.10
CA ILE A 20 17.98 22.10 21.77
C ILE A 20 18.35 23.49 22.34
N ARG A 21 17.39 24.42 22.39
CA ARG A 21 17.65 25.81 22.81
C ARG A 21 17.40 26.08 24.29
N ALA A 22 16.40 25.44 24.88
CA ALA A 22 15.94 25.76 26.24
C ALA A 22 16.34 24.70 27.27
N GLU A 23 16.12 23.43 26.94
CA GLU A 23 16.25 22.30 27.86
C GLU A 23 16.79 21.08 27.10
N PRO A 24 18.12 21.01 26.87
CA PRO A 24 18.70 19.94 26.08
C PRO A 24 18.44 18.57 26.70
N LEU A 25 17.95 17.65 25.87
CA LEU A 25 17.74 16.25 26.24
C LEU A 25 19.05 15.47 26.08
N PRO A 26 19.31 14.44 26.91
CA PRO A 26 20.52 13.62 26.77
C PRO A 26 20.57 12.90 25.41
N PHE A 27 19.42 12.44 24.93
CA PHE A 27 19.19 11.88 23.59
C PHE A 27 17.68 11.73 23.35
N LEU A 28 17.25 11.48 22.11
CA LEU A 28 15.83 11.25 21.79
C LEU A 28 15.43 9.80 22.06
N LEU A 29 14.40 9.58 22.86
CA LEU A 29 13.79 8.27 23.12
C LEU A 29 13.29 7.62 21.84
N ALA A 30 12.75 8.41 20.90
CA ALA A 30 12.18 7.88 19.66
C ALA A 30 13.23 7.44 18.62
N THR A 31 14.52 7.56 18.89
CA THR A 31 15.57 7.23 17.91
C THR A 31 15.41 5.77 17.45
N PRO A 32 15.16 5.50 16.16
CA PRO A 32 14.88 4.13 15.74
C PRO A 32 16.10 3.23 15.90
N THR A 33 15.89 1.96 16.23
CA THR A 33 16.94 0.92 16.22
C THR A 33 17.11 0.30 14.84
N TRP A 34 16.09 0.41 13.98
CA TRP A 34 16.07 -0.13 12.63
C TRP A 34 15.93 0.98 11.58
N SER A 35 16.45 0.72 10.38
CA SER A 35 16.31 1.64 9.23
C SER A 35 14.86 1.84 8.79
N THR A 36 13.94 0.98 9.23
CA THR A 36 12.49 1.07 8.98
C THR A 36 11.79 2.12 9.85
N GLY A 37 12.48 2.66 10.86
CA GLY A 37 11.91 3.57 11.85
C GLY A 37 11.41 2.85 13.10
N SER A 38 11.48 1.53 13.15
CA SER A 38 11.10 0.69 14.29
C SER A 38 12.07 0.84 15.47
N LEU A 39 11.56 0.61 16.67
CA LEU A 39 12.28 0.69 17.96
C LEU A 39 12.05 -0.61 18.74
N GLU A 40 13.11 -1.23 19.24
CA GLU A 40 12.99 -2.40 20.12
C GLU A 40 12.43 -1.99 21.50
N PRO A 41 11.55 -2.82 22.10
CA PRO A 41 10.90 -2.48 23.37
C PRO A 41 11.89 -2.41 24.54
N ASP A 42 12.89 -3.30 24.58
CA ASP A 42 13.94 -3.33 25.60
C ASP A 42 14.85 -2.09 25.54
N GLU A 43 15.23 -1.67 24.34
CA GLU A 43 15.99 -0.44 24.10
C GLU A 43 15.23 0.79 24.64
N LEU A 44 13.91 0.85 24.45
CA LEU A 44 13.11 1.95 25.02
C LEU A 44 13.10 1.91 26.55
N VAL A 45 13.06 0.73 27.18
CA VAL A 45 13.20 0.58 28.63
C VAL A 45 14.57 1.08 29.10
N THR A 46 15.67 0.67 28.45
CA THR A 46 17.03 1.12 28.77
C THR A 46 17.18 2.64 28.68
N ARG A 47 16.57 3.25 27.65
CA ARG A 47 16.57 4.69 27.47
C ARG A 47 15.79 5.41 28.58
N LEU A 48 14.63 4.89 28.97
CA LEU A 48 13.85 5.43 30.09
C LEU A 48 14.60 5.30 31.42
N ASP A 49 15.31 4.20 31.66
CA ASP A 49 16.13 4.03 32.86
C ASP A 49 17.27 5.05 32.92
N THR A 50 17.89 5.34 31.77
CA THR A 50 18.92 6.39 31.68
C THR A 50 18.34 7.77 32.02
N TYR A 51 17.15 8.09 31.49
CA TYR A 51 16.45 9.33 31.85
C TYR A 51 16.14 9.40 33.35
N ARG A 52 15.68 8.29 33.94
CA ARG A 52 15.45 8.16 35.39
C ARG A 52 16.72 8.42 36.19
N GLY A 53 17.84 7.79 35.82
CA GLY A 53 19.13 7.96 36.50
C GLY A 53 19.67 9.39 36.43
N LEU A 54 19.35 10.12 35.36
CA LEU A 54 19.73 11.52 35.17
C LEU A 54 18.73 12.51 35.79
N GLY A 55 17.57 12.05 36.30
CA GLY A 55 16.52 12.91 36.83
C GLY A 55 15.87 13.81 35.77
N VAL A 56 16.01 13.49 34.48
CA VAL A 56 15.46 14.26 33.36
C VAL A 56 14.11 13.68 32.95
N ARG A 57 13.11 14.54 32.71
CA ARG A 57 11.81 14.10 32.20
C ARG A 57 11.81 14.02 30.67
N PRO A 58 11.29 12.94 30.08
CA PRO A 58 11.10 12.84 28.63
C PRO A 58 10.25 13.97 28.04
N GLY A 59 10.50 14.28 26.76
CA GLY A 59 9.57 15.05 25.94
C GLY A 59 8.27 14.26 25.73
N GLU A 60 7.12 14.93 25.80
CA GLU A 60 5.83 14.26 25.60
C GLU A 60 5.67 13.78 24.17
N VAL A 61 6.15 14.57 23.20
CA VAL A 61 6.03 14.27 21.77
C VAL A 61 7.05 13.20 21.36
N ASP A 62 8.30 13.31 21.84
CA ASP A 62 9.33 12.30 21.61
C ASP A 62 8.97 10.96 22.24
N PHE A 63 8.44 10.95 23.47
CA PHE A 63 7.94 9.72 24.10
C PHE A 63 6.76 9.11 23.32
N ALA A 64 5.80 9.94 22.88
CA ALA A 64 4.69 9.46 22.05
C ALA A 64 5.18 8.83 20.73
N GLN A 65 6.16 9.45 20.06
CA GLN A 65 6.77 8.89 18.88
C GLN A 65 7.50 7.57 19.19
N ALA A 66 8.17 7.47 20.34
CA ALA A 66 8.82 6.24 20.78
C ALA A 66 7.80 5.09 20.92
N LEU A 67 6.66 5.34 21.58
CA LEU A 67 5.57 4.35 21.72
C LEU A 67 5.07 3.84 20.37
N VAL A 68 4.79 4.74 19.40
CA VAL A 68 4.33 4.35 18.07
C VAL A 68 5.38 3.53 17.30
N ARG A 69 6.67 3.73 17.59
CA ARG A 69 7.77 3.01 16.92
C ARG A 69 8.05 1.64 17.50
N VAL A 70 7.53 1.33 18.69
CA VAL A 70 7.84 0.06 19.36
C VAL A 70 7.37 -1.11 18.50
N ARG A 71 8.30 -2.03 18.21
CA ARG A 71 8.04 -3.30 17.53
C ARG A 71 7.15 -4.19 18.39
N ARG A 72 6.27 -4.94 17.73
CA ARG A 72 5.23 -5.72 18.40
C ARG A 72 5.12 -7.18 17.95
N GLU A 73 6.08 -7.66 17.15
CA GLU A 73 6.01 -9.01 16.58
C GLU A 73 6.23 -10.13 17.61
N ASP A 74 7.00 -9.86 18.68
CA ASP A 74 7.33 -10.83 19.72
C ASP A 74 6.57 -10.53 21.02
N THR A 75 5.52 -11.33 21.29
CA THR A 75 4.67 -11.19 22.48
C THR A 75 5.41 -11.47 23.79
N ALA A 76 6.42 -12.34 23.78
CA ALA A 76 7.22 -12.64 24.97
C ALA A 76 8.18 -11.48 25.28
N ALA A 77 8.80 -10.90 24.25
CA ALA A 77 9.62 -9.70 24.40
C ALA A 77 8.79 -8.51 24.91
N LEU A 78 7.58 -8.30 24.37
CA LEU A 78 6.65 -7.27 24.86
C LEU A 78 6.31 -7.46 26.34
N ALA A 79 5.98 -8.68 26.76
CA ALA A 79 5.64 -8.98 28.15
C ALA A 79 6.83 -8.76 29.10
N SER A 80 8.03 -9.19 28.71
CA SER A 80 9.25 -8.98 29.49
C SER A 80 9.60 -7.50 29.62
N ALA A 81 9.55 -6.75 28.52
CA ALA A 81 9.80 -5.31 28.53
C ALA A 81 8.74 -4.55 29.34
N ALA A 82 7.48 -4.99 29.36
CA ALA A 82 6.43 -4.38 30.17
C ALA A 82 6.69 -4.54 31.68
N VAL A 83 7.23 -5.69 32.11
CA VAL A 83 7.65 -5.89 33.51
C VAL A 83 8.80 -4.95 33.85
N ALA A 84 9.86 -4.95 33.03
CA ALA A 84 11.02 -4.09 33.25
C ALA A 84 10.66 -2.60 33.25
N ALA A 85 9.73 -2.17 32.39
CA ALA A 85 9.23 -0.79 32.34
C ALA A 85 8.53 -0.38 33.65
N ARG A 86 7.73 -1.26 34.26
CA ARG A 86 7.08 -0.99 35.56
C ARG A 86 8.10 -0.90 36.70
N GLU A 87 9.14 -1.74 36.66
CA GLU A 87 10.20 -1.74 37.67
C GLU A 87 11.01 -0.44 37.71
N LEU A 88 10.95 0.39 36.66
CA LEU A 88 11.53 1.73 36.67
C LEU A 88 10.88 2.64 37.73
N GLY A 89 9.63 2.40 38.10
CA GLY A 89 8.89 3.20 39.08
C GLY A 89 8.61 4.64 38.62
N THR A 90 8.48 4.85 37.30
CA THR A 90 8.23 6.17 36.70
C THR A 90 6.89 6.18 35.96
N ARG A 91 6.28 7.36 35.82
CA ARG A 91 5.02 7.54 35.07
C ARG A 91 5.17 7.07 33.62
N GLU A 92 6.31 7.33 33.00
CA GLU A 92 6.60 6.92 31.62
C GLU A 92 6.81 5.41 31.51
N GLY A 93 7.42 4.77 32.52
CA GLY A 93 7.51 3.31 32.63
C GLY A 93 6.14 2.63 32.70
N ASP A 94 5.23 3.14 33.54
CA ASP A 94 3.86 2.63 33.63
C ASP A 94 3.10 2.75 32.30
N ARG A 95 3.22 3.91 31.64
CA ARG A 95 2.60 4.16 30.32
C ARG A 95 3.17 3.25 29.24
N LEU A 96 4.48 3.01 29.24
CA LEU A 96 5.09 2.07 28.31
C LEU A 96 4.56 0.66 28.56
N ALA A 97 4.52 0.21 29.81
CA ALA A 97 4.03 -1.13 30.13
C ALA A 97 2.56 -1.33 29.71
N GLU A 98 1.69 -0.34 29.94
CA GLU A 98 0.30 -0.37 29.46
C GLU A 98 0.23 -0.47 27.94
N TRP A 99 1.04 0.33 27.23
CA TRP A 99 1.11 0.30 25.77
C TRP A 99 1.61 -1.04 25.21
N LEU A 100 2.63 -1.64 25.83
CA LEU A 100 3.17 -2.93 25.40
C LEU A 100 2.14 -4.06 25.57
N LEU A 101 1.31 -4.00 26.61
CA LEU A 101 0.28 -5.00 26.90
C LEU A 101 -1.06 -4.73 26.19
N THR A 102 -1.22 -3.56 25.54
CA THR A 102 -2.41 -3.25 24.74
C THR A 102 -2.48 -4.18 23.53
N ASP A 103 -3.61 -4.85 23.32
CA ASP A 103 -3.83 -5.60 22.09
C ASP A 103 -4.09 -4.62 20.93
N ILE A 104 -3.22 -4.65 19.92
CA ILE A 104 -3.25 -3.71 18.79
C ILE A 104 -3.40 -4.52 17.50
N PRO A 105 -4.50 -4.36 16.76
CA PRO A 105 -4.68 -5.03 15.48
C PRO A 105 -3.58 -4.66 14.46
N SER A 106 -3.10 -5.65 13.71
CA SER A 106 -2.11 -5.45 12.63
C SER A 106 -2.62 -4.48 11.56
N GLN A 107 -3.93 -4.49 11.30
CA GLN A 107 -4.58 -3.64 10.31
C GLN A 107 -5.75 -2.82 10.90
N PRO A 108 -5.95 -1.58 10.43
CA PRO A 108 -7.17 -0.85 10.73
C PRO A 108 -8.38 -1.60 10.17
N VAL A 109 -9.51 -1.56 10.89
CA VAL A 109 -10.79 -2.02 10.31
C VAL A 109 -11.11 -1.11 9.13
N GLN A 110 -11.15 -1.71 7.94
CA GLN A 110 -11.31 -0.98 6.70
C GLN A 110 -12.61 -1.32 5.97
N ARG A 111 -13.14 -0.34 5.24
CA ARG A 111 -14.28 -0.51 4.32
C ARG A 111 -13.94 0.12 2.97
N SER A 112 -14.08 -0.66 1.91
CA SER A 112 -14.00 -0.18 0.54
C SER A 112 -15.19 0.72 0.21
N ARG A 113 -14.92 1.86 -0.44
CA ARG A 113 -15.94 2.83 -0.87
C ARG A 113 -15.71 3.24 -2.32
N THR A 114 -16.76 3.12 -3.11
CA THR A 114 -16.79 3.69 -4.46
C THR A 114 -17.38 5.10 -4.42
N ALA A 115 -16.62 6.10 -4.87
CA ALA A 115 -17.02 7.52 -4.88
C ALA A 115 -16.75 8.13 -6.27
N GLY A 116 -17.75 8.09 -7.14
CA GLY A 116 -17.59 8.46 -8.55
C GLY A 116 -16.60 7.50 -9.25
N PRO A 117 -15.58 8.00 -9.97
CA PRO A 117 -14.59 7.15 -10.63
C PRO A 117 -13.49 6.67 -9.66
N ARG A 118 -13.77 6.51 -8.38
CA ARG A 118 -12.74 6.18 -7.38
C ARG A 118 -13.19 5.02 -6.53
N ILE A 119 -12.26 4.12 -6.27
CA ILE A 119 -12.31 3.16 -5.18
C ILE A 119 -11.31 3.65 -4.14
N LEU A 120 -11.78 3.89 -2.91
CA LEU A 120 -11.01 4.38 -1.77
C LEU A 120 -11.29 3.48 -0.56
N VAL A 121 -10.48 3.63 0.49
CA VAL A 121 -10.71 2.98 1.79
C VAL A 121 -11.16 4.00 2.83
N GLU A 122 -12.02 3.54 3.74
CA GLU A 122 -12.31 4.21 5.01
C GLU A 122 -11.75 3.39 6.16
N PHE A 123 -11.23 4.05 7.18
CA PHE A 123 -10.78 3.43 8.42
C PHE A 123 -11.68 3.85 9.56
N GLY A 124 -11.97 2.90 10.44
CA GLY A 124 -12.50 3.20 11.77
C GLY A 124 -11.52 4.00 12.62
N GLU A 125 -11.96 4.35 13.82
CA GLU A 125 -11.06 4.86 14.85
C GLU A 125 -10.02 3.81 15.24
N LEU A 126 -8.84 4.27 15.66
CA LEU A 126 -7.80 3.44 16.28
C LEU A 126 -7.77 3.78 17.77
N PRO A 127 -8.51 3.04 18.63
CA PRO A 127 -8.66 3.38 20.04
C PRO A 127 -7.32 3.49 20.76
N GLU A 128 -6.35 2.66 20.37
CA GLU A 128 -5.02 2.63 20.96
C GLU A 128 -4.27 3.97 20.79
N LEU A 129 -4.52 4.70 19.70
CA LEU A 129 -3.90 6.00 19.44
C LEU A 129 -4.75 7.18 19.96
N LEU A 130 -5.98 6.95 20.42
CA LEU A 130 -6.88 8.00 20.92
C LEU A 130 -6.80 8.20 22.44
N GLY A 131 -6.15 7.28 23.16
CA GLY A 131 -6.00 7.34 24.61
C GLY A 131 -5.35 8.63 25.11
N GLU A 132 -5.65 9.01 26.35
CA GLU A 132 -5.06 10.19 27.01
C GLU A 132 -3.54 10.09 27.17
N SER A 133 -3.00 8.87 27.03
CA SER A 133 -1.57 8.59 26.93
C SER A 133 -0.90 9.18 25.67
N PHE A 134 -1.64 9.73 24.70
CA PHE A 134 -1.05 10.41 23.54
C PHE A 134 -1.32 11.92 23.53
N PRO A 135 -0.31 12.74 23.18
CA PRO A 135 -0.51 14.17 22.95
C PRO A 135 -1.47 14.40 21.79
N ARG A 136 -2.10 15.58 21.74
CA ARG A 136 -3.17 15.91 20.79
C ARG A 136 -2.76 15.68 19.33
N GLU A 137 -1.50 15.93 19.01
CA GLU A 137 -0.90 15.81 17.70
C GLU A 137 -0.86 14.35 17.24
N PHE A 138 -0.60 13.42 18.16
CA PHE A 138 -0.58 11.97 17.92
C PHE A 138 -1.98 11.35 17.95
N ARG A 139 -2.91 11.89 18.76
CA ARG A 139 -4.31 11.44 18.74
C ARG A 139 -4.98 11.57 17.37
N ARG A 140 -4.49 12.49 16.54
CA ARG A 140 -4.94 12.60 15.14
C ARG A 140 -4.63 11.35 14.32
N LEU A 141 -3.60 10.59 14.69
CA LEU A 141 -3.28 9.31 14.06
C LEU A 141 -4.40 8.28 14.29
N GLY A 142 -5.17 8.38 15.38
CA GLY A 142 -6.28 7.48 15.68
C GLY A 142 -7.65 7.92 15.19
N HIS A 143 -7.77 9.12 14.61
CA HIS A 143 -9.03 9.58 14.05
C HIS A 143 -9.44 8.77 12.81
N PRO A 144 -10.75 8.60 12.57
CA PRO A 144 -11.23 7.81 11.46
C PRO A 144 -10.89 8.47 10.13
N LEU A 145 -10.64 7.63 9.13
CA LEU A 145 -10.40 8.06 7.76
C LEU A 145 -11.72 7.97 6.98
N SER A 146 -12.24 9.11 6.53
CA SER A 146 -13.46 9.14 5.71
C SER A 146 -13.22 9.75 4.33
N VAL A 147 -13.88 9.18 3.32
CA VAL A 147 -13.83 9.65 1.93
C VAL A 147 -14.55 10.98 1.71
N TYR A 148 -15.42 11.40 2.64
CA TYR A 148 -16.23 12.61 2.56
C TYR A 148 -15.55 13.85 3.14
N ARG A 149 -14.49 13.69 3.94
CA ARG A 149 -13.72 14.85 4.41
C ARG A 149 -12.92 15.42 3.23
N GLY A 150 -13.17 16.69 2.92
CA GLY A 150 -12.45 17.42 1.88
C GLY A 150 -10.94 17.24 2.00
N SER A 151 -10.28 17.03 0.87
CA SER A 151 -8.83 17.03 0.79
C SER A 151 -8.33 18.42 1.16
N TRP A 152 -7.80 18.57 2.37
CA TRP A 152 -6.93 19.70 2.67
C TRP A 152 -5.69 19.55 1.82
N HIS A 153 -5.49 20.48 0.88
CA HIS A 153 -4.26 20.60 0.13
C HIS A 153 -3.15 20.88 1.14
N CYS A 154 -2.24 19.91 1.32
CA CYS A 154 -1.05 20.11 2.13
C CYS A 154 0.08 20.48 1.18
N PRO A 155 0.49 21.76 1.11
CA PRO A 155 1.58 22.20 0.23
C PRO A 155 2.94 21.58 0.60
N HIS A 156 3.04 20.87 1.73
CA HIS A 156 4.27 20.23 2.21
C HIS A 156 4.52 18.86 1.55
N TRP A 157 3.67 18.43 0.61
CA TRP A 157 3.81 17.15 -0.07
C TRP A 157 4.90 17.17 -1.14
N ARG A 158 6.17 17.27 -0.70
CA ARG A 158 7.33 17.07 -1.56
C ARG A 158 7.68 15.58 -1.59
N HIS A 159 7.90 15.06 -2.80
CA HIS A 159 8.10 13.63 -3.07
C HIS A 159 9.39 13.03 -2.50
N GLU A 160 10.17 13.79 -1.73
CA GLU A 160 11.49 13.42 -1.22
C GLU A 160 11.45 12.96 0.25
N GLU A 161 10.35 13.18 0.96
CA GLU A 161 10.29 13.00 2.42
C GLU A 161 9.62 11.69 2.90
N TRP A 162 9.19 10.80 2.00
CA TRP A 162 8.40 9.58 2.28
C TRP A 162 8.97 8.63 3.31
N ARG A 163 10.29 8.44 3.32
CA ARG A 163 10.96 7.59 4.30
C ARG A 163 10.72 8.08 5.73
N HIS A 164 10.68 9.40 5.93
CA HIS A 164 10.39 10.00 7.22
C HIS A 164 8.95 9.75 7.65
N TRP A 165 7.99 9.76 6.71
CA TRP A 165 6.58 9.51 6.97
C TRP A 165 6.31 8.06 7.38
N LEU A 166 6.90 7.09 6.69
CA LEU A 166 6.80 5.67 7.08
C LEU A 166 7.43 5.42 8.46
N ALA A 167 8.53 6.12 8.77
CA ALA A 167 9.15 6.07 10.09
C ALA A 167 8.31 6.75 11.20
N VAL A 168 7.21 7.46 10.90
CA VAL A 168 6.27 7.94 11.94
C VAL A 168 5.41 6.79 12.45
N VAL A 169 5.04 5.84 11.58
CA VAL A 169 4.15 4.70 11.87
C VAL A 169 4.74 3.40 11.32
N PRO A 170 5.93 2.98 11.77
CA PRO A 170 6.57 1.77 11.27
C PRO A 170 5.68 0.54 11.53
N GLY A 171 5.76 -0.47 10.66
CA GLY A 171 4.93 -1.67 10.78
C GLY A 171 3.47 -1.51 10.34
N ARG A 172 3.02 -0.30 9.95
CA ARG A 172 1.61 -0.01 9.60
C ARG A 172 1.45 0.58 8.19
N PRO A 173 1.84 -0.16 7.12
CA PRO A 173 1.81 0.34 5.75
C PRO A 173 0.38 0.65 5.29
N GLU A 174 -0.64 -0.09 5.75
CA GLU A 174 -2.05 0.20 5.45
C GLU A 174 -2.50 1.57 5.98
N LEU A 175 -2.06 1.98 7.17
CA LEU A 175 -2.41 3.28 7.74
C LEU A 175 -1.84 4.43 6.88
N MET A 176 -0.60 4.26 6.40
CA MET A 176 0.01 5.19 5.46
C MET A 176 -0.75 5.20 4.12
N ALA A 177 -0.92 4.02 3.53
CA ALA A 177 -1.55 3.81 2.23
C ALA A 177 -2.97 4.41 2.18
N GLY A 178 -3.79 4.20 3.21
CA GLY A 178 -5.15 4.76 3.22
C GLY A 178 -5.15 6.28 3.23
N ARG A 179 -4.24 6.91 3.97
CA ARG A 179 -4.14 8.39 4.01
C ARG A 179 -3.76 8.97 2.65
N ILE A 180 -2.88 8.28 1.91
CA ILE A 180 -2.34 8.71 0.60
C ILE A 180 -3.20 8.36 -0.58
N LEU A 181 -4.08 7.37 -0.42
CA LEU A 181 -4.83 6.80 -1.51
C LEU A 181 -5.65 7.85 -2.28
N ARG A 182 -6.25 8.82 -1.57
CA ARG A 182 -7.00 9.89 -2.24
C ARG A 182 -6.10 10.74 -3.13
N ASP A 183 -4.93 11.14 -2.67
CA ASP A 183 -4.01 12.00 -3.43
C ASP A 183 -3.43 11.27 -4.65
N LEU A 184 -3.21 9.95 -4.53
CA LEU A 184 -2.84 9.09 -5.67
C LEU A 184 -3.99 8.94 -6.66
N SER A 185 -5.21 8.76 -6.19
CA SER A 185 -6.39 8.69 -7.07
C SER A 185 -6.60 10.00 -7.85
N LEU A 186 -6.31 11.15 -7.24
CA LEU A 186 -6.30 12.45 -7.92
C LEU A 186 -5.18 12.50 -8.98
N GLY A 187 -3.97 12.05 -8.64
CA GLY A 187 -2.86 11.97 -9.58
C GLY A 187 -3.14 11.08 -10.79
N ALA A 188 -3.78 9.93 -10.59
CA ALA A 188 -4.08 8.99 -11.66
C ALA A 188 -5.20 9.50 -12.60
N ILE A 189 -6.25 10.13 -12.03
CA ILE A 189 -7.46 10.52 -12.76
C ILE A 189 -7.37 11.95 -13.30
N GLU A 190 -6.93 12.89 -12.48
CA GLU A 190 -6.96 14.34 -12.74
C GLU A 190 -5.58 14.90 -13.12
N ASP A 191 -4.52 14.06 -13.13
CA ASP A 191 -3.14 14.45 -13.47
C ASP A 191 -2.57 15.56 -12.59
N THR A 192 -2.90 15.51 -11.29
CA THR A 192 -2.26 16.38 -10.30
C THR A 192 -0.78 16.05 -10.17
N ALA A 193 0.02 16.97 -9.61
CA ALA A 193 1.45 16.76 -9.34
C ALA A 193 1.74 15.70 -8.26
N SER A 194 0.76 14.86 -7.89
CA SER A 194 0.96 13.69 -7.04
C SER A 194 1.93 12.73 -7.71
N GLY A 195 2.95 12.30 -6.97
CA GLY A 195 4.01 11.41 -7.43
C GLY A 195 3.86 10.05 -6.78
N PHE A 196 4.20 9.00 -7.52
CA PHE A 196 4.09 7.61 -7.09
C PHE A 196 5.45 7.00 -6.71
N SER A 197 6.50 7.82 -6.68
CA SER A 197 7.89 7.41 -6.44
C SER A 197 8.14 6.69 -5.12
N PHE A 198 7.24 6.81 -4.15
CA PHE A 198 7.35 6.17 -2.84
C PHE A 198 6.76 4.76 -2.78
N LEU A 199 6.01 4.33 -3.81
CA LEU A 199 5.36 3.01 -3.80
C LEU A 199 6.35 1.85 -3.53
N PRO A 200 7.59 1.85 -4.07
CA PRO A 200 8.57 0.82 -3.73
C PRO A 200 8.90 0.79 -2.24
N THR A 201 9.10 1.96 -1.62
CA THR A 201 9.35 2.06 -0.17
C THR A 201 8.14 1.64 0.66
N LEU A 202 6.91 1.92 0.20
CA LEU A 202 5.69 1.41 0.84
C LEU A 202 5.59 -0.12 0.73
N ALA A 203 6.01 -0.71 -0.39
CA ALA A 203 6.05 -2.15 -0.59
C ALA A 203 7.16 -2.86 0.21
N GLU A 204 8.27 -2.17 0.48
CA GLU A 204 9.37 -2.64 1.33
C GLU A 204 9.06 -2.54 2.83
N ALA A 205 8.08 -1.72 3.21
CA ALA A 205 7.77 -1.45 4.61
C ALA A 205 7.40 -2.74 5.37
N GLU A 206 7.86 -2.83 6.62
CA GLU A 206 7.43 -3.84 7.57
C GLU A 206 5.92 -3.75 7.81
N GLY A 207 5.29 -4.90 8.08
CA GLY A 207 3.86 -4.97 8.37
C GLY A 207 3.04 -5.72 7.31
N GLU A 208 1.79 -5.97 7.66
CA GLU A 208 0.84 -6.66 6.78
C GLU A 208 0.26 -5.69 5.76
N THR A 209 0.31 -6.06 4.48
CA THR A 209 -0.26 -5.26 3.38
C THR A 209 -1.67 -5.73 3.05
N GLY A 210 -2.57 -4.78 2.80
CA GLY A 210 -3.99 -5.03 2.58
C GLY A 210 -4.53 -4.28 1.37
N GLU A 211 -5.81 -3.90 1.44
CA GLU A 211 -6.53 -3.23 0.36
C GLU A 211 -5.99 -1.83 0.08
N ALA A 212 -5.56 -1.08 1.09
CA ALA A 212 -5.09 0.29 0.90
C ALA A 212 -3.80 0.33 0.07
N VAL A 213 -2.81 -0.51 0.42
CA VAL A 213 -1.55 -0.64 -0.33
C VAL A 213 -1.83 -1.13 -1.75
N ARG A 214 -2.70 -2.14 -1.91
CA ARG A 214 -3.06 -2.71 -3.21
C ARG A 214 -3.70 -1.67 -4.13
N LEU A 215 -4.64 -0.87 -3.63
CA LEU A 215 -5.24 0.22 -4.39
C LEU A 215 -4.23 1.33 -4.76
N CYS A 216 -3.26 1.63 -3.87
CA CYS A 216 -2.17 2.55 -4.20
C CYS A 216 -1.35 2.07 -5.40
N VAL A 217 -1.00 0.78 -5.44
CA VAL A 217 -0.33 0.14 -6.58
C VAL A 217 -1.24 0.16 -7.82
N ALA A 218 -2.53 -0.15 -7.67
CA ALA A 218 -3.49 -0.15 -8.78
C ALA A 218 -3.59 1.24 -9.47
N TYR A 219 -3.69 2.32 -8.70
CA TYR A 219 -3.68 3.68 -9.26
C TYR A 219 -2.33 4.02 -9.91
N GLY A 220 -1.22 3.58 -9.30
CA GLY A 220 0.12 3.77 -9.85
C GLY A 220 0.33 3.09 -11.20
N LEU A 221 -0.13 1.84 -11.36
CA LEU A 221 -0.09 1.13 -12.64
C LEU A 221 -0.91 1.83 -13.74
N GLY A 222 -1.96 2.56 -13.34
CA GLY A 222 -2.78 3.39 -14.22
C GLY A 222 -2.29 4.83 -14.41
N ALA A 223 -1.21 5.23 -13.76
CA ALA A 223 -0.73 6.61 -13.72
C ALA A 223 -0.37 7.13 -15.12
N ARG A 224 -0.56 8.44 -15.32
CA ARG A 224 -0.29 9.08 -16.63
C ARG A 224 1.21 9.11 -16.96
N ARG A 225 2.06 9.41 -15.99
CA ARG A 225 3.51 9.56 -16.21
C ARG A 225 4.19 8.19 -16.22
N PRO A 226 5.11 7.92 -17.17
CA PRO A 226 5.84 6.64 -17.20
C PRO A 226 6.64 6.36 -15.93
N ALA A 227 7.26 7.38 -15.33
CA ALA A 227 8.01 7.23 -14.08
C ALA A 227 7.12 6.78 -12.90
N ASP A 228 5.90 7.31 -12.83
CA ASP A 228 4.93 6.93 -11.80
C ASP A 228 4.46 5.47 -11.99
N ARG A 229 4.26 5.04 -13.25
CA ARG A 229 3.96 3.63 -13.55
C ARG A 229 5.12 2.71 -13.21
N LEU A 230 6.35 3.12 -13.49
CA LEU A 230 7.54 2.34 -13.18
C LEU A 230 7.67 2.11 -11.67
N ALA A 231 7.47 3.15 -10.85
CA ALA A 231 7.47 3.01 -9.39
C ALA A 231 6.39 2.04 -8.89
N ALA A 232 5.22 2.02 -9.56
CA ALA A 232 4.16 1.05 -9.25
C ALA A 232 4.50 -0.38 -9.69
N VAL A 233 5.21 -0.55 -10.80
CA VAL A 233 5.74 -1.85 -11.24
C VAL A 233 6.78 -2.36 -10.26
N ASP A 234 7.71 -1.51 -9.82
CA ASP A 234 8.71 -1.88 -8.81
C ASP A 234 8.03 -2.32 -7.51
N ALA A 235 7.03 -1.57 -7.04
CA ALA A 235 6.23 -1.94 -5.87
C ALA A 235 5.48 -3.28 -6.04
N LEU A 236 4.87 -3.51 -7.21
CA LEU A 236 4.21 -4.76 -7.55
C LEU A 236 5.20 -5.94 -7.45
N LEU A 237 6.40 -5.78 -8.01
CA LEU A 237 7.43 -6.82 -8.00
C LEU A 237 7.99 -7.07 -6.60
N VAL A 238 8.18 -6.02 -5.79
CA VAL A 238 8.60 -6.15 -4.38
C VAL A 238 7.55 -6.92 -3.58
N LEU A 239 6.27 -6.56 -3.69
CA LEU A 239 5.18 -7.28 -3.01
C LEU A 239 5.11 -8.75 -3.45
N ALA A 240 5.28 -9.02 -4.75
CA ALA A 240 5.31 -10.38 -5.28
C ALA A 240 6.48 -11.19 -4.71
N ALA A 241 7.69 -10.62 -4.72
CA ALA A 241 8.90 -11.26 -4.23
C ALA A 241 8.83 -11.57 -2.72
N ARG A 242 8.11 -10.74 -1.96
CA ARG A 242 7.88 -10.93 -0.51
C ARG A 242 6.70 -11.85 -0.18
N GLY A 243 5.98 -12.36 -1.19
CA GLY A 243 4.76 -13.16 -0.96
C GLY A 243 3.60 -12.35 -0.36
N GLN A 244 3.64 -11.03 -0.47
CA GLN A 244 2.64 -10.10 0.08
C GLN A 244 1.65 -9.59 -0.98
N LEU A 245 1.79 -10.02 -2.24
CA LEU A 245 0.90 -9.67 -3.32
C LEU A 245 -0.27 -10.66 -3.47
N ASP A 246 -1.49 -10.19 -3.23
CA ASP A 246 -2.71 -10.84 -3.72
C ASP A 246 -3.00 -10.37 -5.16
N ALA A 247 -2.40 -11.07 -6.13
CA ALA A 247 -2.50 -10.74 -7.55
C ALA A 247 -3.95 -10.83 -8.09
N PRO A 248 -4.76 -11.85 -7.73
CA PRO A 248 -6.16 -11.90 -8.13
C PRO A 248 -6.97 -10.70 -7.63
N ARG A 249 -6.85 -10.32 -6.35
CA ARG A 249 -7.57 -9.13 -5.83
C ARG A 249 -7.12 -7.85 -6.51
N LEU A 250 -5.81 -7.70 -6.77
CA LEU A 250 -5.29 -6.54 -7.50
C LEU A 250 -5.89 -6.47 -8.90
N GLY A 251 -5.95 -7.60 -9.60
CA GLY A 251 -6.55 -7.66 -10.93
C GLY A 251 -8.04 -7.35 -10.93
N ALA A 252 -8.79 -7.83 -9.93
CA ALA A 252 -10.21 -7.51 -9.79
C ALA A 252 -10.46 -6.01 -9.52
N GLU A 253 -9.63 -5.38 -8.67
CA GLU A 253 -9.68 -3.93 -8.42
C GLU A 253 -9.34 -3.12 -9.68
N LEU A 254 -8.27 -3.50 -10.39
CA LEU A 254 -7.88 -2.89 -11.66
C LEU A 254 -8.96 -3.04 -12.75
N GLY A 255 -9.62 -4.19 -12.83
CA GLY A 255 -10.73 -4.44 -13.74
C GLY A 255 -11.90 -3.49 -13.46
N LYS A 256 -12.28 -3.32 -12.19
CA LYS A 256 -13.31 -2.34 -11.78
C LYS A 256 -12.91 -0.92 -12.13
N LEU A 257 -11.68 -0.50 -11.79
CA LEU A 257 -11.16 0.83 -12.09
C LEU A 257 -11.08 1.10 -13.59
N ALA A 258 -10.76 0.09 -14.41
CA ALA A 258 -10.74 0.23 -15.86
C ALA A 258 -12.16 0.32 -16.44
N ALA A 259 -13.12 -0.41 -15.89
CA ALA A 259 -14.52 -0.37 -16.31
C ALA A 259 -15.17 1.02 -16.07
N VAL A 260 -14.85 1.68 -14.94
CA VAL A 260 -15.32 3.05 -14.65
C VAL A 260 -14.44 4.15 -15.27
N GLY A 261 -13.40 3.78 -16.02
CA GLY A 261 -12.53 4.72 -16.75
C GLY A 261 -11.43 5.39 -15.93
N SER A 262 -11.27 5.02 -14.65
CA SER A 262 -10.22 5.53 -13.76
C SER A 262 -8.83 5.08 -14.18
N VAL A 263 -8.72 3.88 -14.75
CA VAL A 263 -7.47 3.31 -15.28
C VAL A 263 -7.63 3.06 -16.77
N ARG A 264 -6.70 3.55 -17.59
CA ARG A 264 -6.74 3.34 -19.04
C ARG A 264 -6.12 1.99 -19.41
N PRO A 265 -6.80 1.13 -20.19
CA PRO A 265 -6.24 -0.16 -20.62
C PRO A 265 -4.88 -0.06 -21.32
N SER A 266 -4.64 1.00 -22.11
CA SER A 266 -3.34 1.23 -22.76
C SER A 266 -2.19 1.44 -21.77
N ARG A 267 -2.43 2.17 -20.68
CA ARG A 267 -1.42 2.43 -19.64
C ARG A 267 -1.15 1.18 -18.82
N LEU A 268 -2.21 0.44 -18.50
CA LEU A 268 -2.10 -0.82 -17.80
C LEU A 268 -1.33 -1.86 -18.64
N ALA A 269 -1.59 -1.93 -19.95
CA ALA A 269 -0.86 -2.80 -20.85
C ALA A 269 0.65 -2.47 -20.87
N GLU A 270 1.01 -1.20 -20.85
CA GLU A 270 2.42 -0.76 -20.76
C GLU A 270 3.05 -1.18 -19.44
N ALA A 271 2.40 -0.88 -18.30
CA ALA A 271 2.94 -1.22 -16.97
C ALA A 271 3.10 -2.73 -16.77
N ILE A 272 2.08 -3.53 -17.12
CA ILE A 272 2.14 -4.98 -16.98
C ILE A 272 3.15 -5.60 -17.96
N ARG A 273 3.33 -5.04 -19.15
CA ARG A 273 4.40 -5.46 -20.07
C ARG A 273 5.78 -5.23 -19.45
N THR A 274 5.99 -4.08 -18.80
CA THR A 274 7.24 -3.80 -18.08
C THR A 274 7.47 -4.80 -16.96
N ALA A 275 6.44 -5.11 -16.16
CA ALA A 275 6.54 -6.14 -15.12
C ALA A 275 6.87 -7.52 -15.71
N ALA A 276 6.16 -7.96 -16.75
CA ALA A 276 6.38 -9.23 -17.41
C ALA A 276 7.78 -9.36 -18.02
N ALA A 277 8.34 -8.27 -18.56
CA ALA A 277 9.68 -8.23 -19.13
C ALA A 277 10.80 -8.51 -18.10
N THR A 278 10.52 -8.40 -16.80
CA THR A 278 11.44 -8.81 -15.73
C THR A 278 11.43 -10.32 -15.45
N GLY A 279 10.61 -11.10 -16.17
CA GLY A 279 10.39 -12.53 -15.95
C GLY A 279 9.14 -12.85 -15.13
N ALA A 280 8.44 -11.84 -14.60
CA ALA A 280 7.23 -12.00 -13.78
C ALA A 280 5.95 -12.35 -14.58
N TYR A 281 6.06 -13.21 -15.59
CA TYR A 281 4.95 -13.60 -16.48
C TYR A 281 3.78 -14.25 -15.72
N GLY A 282 4.07 -15.09 -14.72
CA GLY A 282 3.04 -15.71 -13.87
C GLY A 282 2.25 -14.68 -13.07
N THR A 283 2.93 -13.74 -12.42
CA THR A 283 2.30 -12.64 -11.67
C THR A 283 1.49 -11.73 -12.58
N ALA A 284 2.07 -11.33 -13.72
CA ALA A 284 1.39 -10.52 -14.72
C ALA A 284 0.12 -11.21 -15.25
N TRP A 285 0.19 -12.51 -15.54
CA TRP A 285 -0.96 -13.31 -15.94
C TRP A 285 -2.02 -13.37 -14.84
N ALA A 286 -1.65 -13.65 -13.59
CA ALA A 286 -2.59 -13.73 -12.47
C ALA A 286 -3.38 -12.43 -12.29
N VAL A 287 -2.73 -11.27 -12.46
CA VAL A 287 -3.42 -9.97 -12.47
C VAL A 287 -4.32 -9.84 -13.70
N LEU A 288 -3.82 -10.10 -14.91
CA LEU A 288 -4.57 -9.90 -16.16
C LEU A 288 -5.79 -10.81 -16.28
N ARG A 289 -5.72 -12.03 -15.73
CA ARG A 289 -6.83 -12.99 -15.69
C ARG A 289 -8.06 -12.41 -15.01
N GLU A 290 -7.88 -11.57 -14.00
CA GLU A 290 -8.98 -10.91 -13.28
C GLU A 290 -9.35 -9.53 -13.88
N VAL A 291 -8.40 -8.87 -14.55
CA VAL A 291 -8.65 -7.57 -15.23
C VAL A 291 -9.53 -7.71 -16.47
N LEU A 292 -9.29 -8.75 -17.27
CA LEU A 292 -9.91 -8.88 -18.59
C LEU A 292 -11.42 -9.15 -18.58
N PRO A 293 -11.97 -10.04 -17.73
CA PRO A 293 -13.39 -10.39 -17.75
C PRO A 293 -14.35 -9.19 -17.70
N PRO A 294 -14.24 -8.22 -16.77
CA PRO A 294 -15.16 -7.07 -16.75
C PRO A 294 -15.04 -6.18 -18.01
N LEU A 295 -13.87 -6.11 -18.64
CA LEU A 295 -13.65 -5.31 -19.85
C LEU A 295 -14.18 -5.99 -21.11
N LEU A 296 -14.05 -7.32 -21.18
CA LEU A 296 -14.61 -8.13 -22.27
C LEU A 296 -16.12 -8.24 -22.15
N GLY A 297 -16.66 -8.43 -20.94
CA GLY A 297 -18.09 -8.48 -20.66
C GLY A 297 -18.82 -7.18 -21.06
N ALA A 298 -18.19 -6.01 -20.91
CA ALA A 298 -18.75 -4.75 -21.42
C ALA A 298 -18.96 -4.72 -22.96
N LEU A 299 -18.31 -5.65 -23.68
CA LEU A 299 -18.43 -5.83 -25.13
C LEU A 299 -19.32 -7.01 -25.52
N ALA A 300 -19.76 -7.81 -24.56
CA ALA A 300 -20.53 -9.04 -24.74
C ALA A 300 -21.84 -8.95 -23.94
N GLY A 301 -22.93 -8.56 -24.59
CA GLY A 301 -24.25 -8.48 -23.96
C GLY A 301 -25.25 -7.54 -24.68
N GLU A 302 -26.51 -7.60 -24.26
CA GLU A 302 -27.53 -6.64 -24.68
C GLU A 302 -27.18 -5.24 -24.13
N GLY A 303 -26.95 -4.27 -25.03
CA GLY A 303 -26.42 -2.95 -24.67
C GLY A 303 -24.88 -2.85 -24.68
N ALA A 304 -24.18 -3.85 -25.22
CA ALA A 304 -22.72 -3.85 -25.36
C ALA A 304 -22.18 -2.58 -26.02
N ALA A 305 -21.06 -2.08 -25.50
CA ALA A 305 -20.36 -0.97 -26.14
C ALA A 305 -19.95 -1.36 -27.56
N ARG A 306 -20.37 -0.55 -28.54
CA ARG A 306 -20.05 -0.79 -29.96
C ARG A 306 -18.55 -0.82 -30.23
N THR A 307 -17.78 -0.07 -29.46
CA THR A 307 -16.34 0.11 -29.61
C THR A 307 -15.60 -0.28 -28.35
N ALA A 308 -14.56 -1.09 -28.51
CA ALA A 308 -13.66 -1.46 -27.43
C ALA A 308 -12.94 -0.23 -26.85
N PRO A 309 -12.69 -0.20 -25.53
CA PRO A 309 -11.81 0.80 -24.92
C PRO A 309 -10.45 0.86 -25.61
N ARG A 310 -9.92 2.07 -25.80
CA ARG A 310 -8.59 2.27 -26.39
C ARG A 310 -7.54 1.52 -25.59
N GLY A 311 -6.73 0.71 -26.29
CA GLY A 311 -5.67 -0.10 -25.68
C GLY A 311 -6.11 -1.47 -25.16
N LEU A 312 -7.40 -1.83 -25.21
CA LEU A 312 -7.83 -3.17 -24.78
C LEU A 312 -7.17 -4.28 -25.60
N GLY A 313 -7.01 -4.09 -26.91
CA GLY A 313 -6.29 -5.05 -27.76
C GLY A 313 -4.81 -5.19 -27.39
N ASP A 314 -4.16 -4.13 -26.90
CA ASP A 314 -2.78 -4.20 -26.40
C ASP A 314 -2.70 -4.94 -25.08
N LEU A 315 -3.69 -4.73 -24.20
CA LEU A 315 -3.78 -5.42 -22.92
C LEU A 315 -3.98 -6.94 -23.11
N VAL A 316 -4.87 -7.33 -24.02
CA VAL A 316 -5.05 -8.74 -24.40
C VAL A 316 -3.79 -9.32 -25.05
N ALA A 317 -3.05 -8.52 -25.83
CA ALA A 317 -1.77 -8.97 -26.39
C ALA A 317 -0.73 -9.28 -25.30
N VAL A 318 -0.66 -8.47 -24.24
CA VAL A 318 0.22 -8.74 -23.08
C VAL A 318 -0.25 -9.99 -22.34
N ALA A 319 -1.55 -10.17 -22.18
CA ALA A 319 -2.11 -11.35 -21.53
C ALA A 319 -1.78 -12.63 -22.29
N ALA A 320 -1.89 -12.62 -23.63
CA ALA A 320 -1.50 -13.75 -24.48
C ALA A 320 -0.01 -14.09 -24.30
N ASP A 321 0.87 -13.09 -24.36
CA ASP A 321 2.32 -13.28 -24.16
C ASP A 321 2.63 -13.86 -22.77
N CYS A 322 1.98 -13.34 -21.72
CA CYS A 322 2.15 -13.87 -20.37
C CYS A 322 1.65 -15.32 -20.26
N ALA A 323 0.46 -15.62 -20.79
CA ALA A 323 -0.12 -16.97 -20.75
C ALA A 323 0.73 -18.00 -21.49
N GLU A 324 1.28 -17.64 -22.65
CA GLU A 324 2.21 -18.47 -23.42
C GLU A 324 3.50 -18.75 -22.65
N ARG A 325 4.09 -17.72 -22.04
CA ARG A 325 5.37 -17.81 -21.32
C ARG A 325 5.26 -18.54 -19.98
N CYS A 326 4.14 -18.38 -19.27
CA CYS A 326 3.93 -19.04 -17.98
C CYS A 326 3.17 -20.38 -18.08
N GLY A 327 2.73 -20.76 -19.27
CA GLY A 327 1.97 -22.01 -19.48
C GLY A 327 0.57 -21.99 -18.85
N ALA A 328 -0.05 -20.81 -18.73
CA ALA A 328 -1.37 -20.70 -18.13
C ALA A 328 -2.45 -21.41 -18.95
N ARG A 329 -3.45 -21.96 -18.27
CA ARG A 329 -4.56 -22.71 -18.87
C ARG A 329 -5.91 -22.36 -18.25
N GLY A 330 -6.94 -22.92 -18.86
CA GLY A 330 -8.32 -22.86 -18.37
C GLY A 330 -9.12 -21.70 -18.96
N GLU A 331 -10.40 -21.68 -18.63
CA GLU A 331 -11.36 -20.76 -19.24
C GLU A 331 -11.17 -19.32 -18.76
N LEU A 332 -11.48 -18.36 -19.64
CA LEU A 332 -11.55 -16.94 -19.32
C LEU A 332 -12.92 -16.41 -19.77
N PRO A 333 -13.75 -15.89 -18.84
CA PRO A 333 -15.08 -15.39 -19.18
C PRO A 333 -15.03 -14.34 -20.29
N HIS A 334 -15.99 -14.40 -21.21
CA HIS A 334 -16.17 -13.50 -22.35
C HIS A 334 -15.05 -13.51 -23.43
N LEU A 335 -14.06 -14.37 -23.28
CA LEU A 335 -12.96 -14.47 -24.25
C LEU A 335 -13.42 -15.03 -25.61
N ALA A 336 -14.29 -16.05 -25.59
CA ALA A 336 -14.82 -16.65 -26.82
C ALA A 336 -15.60 -15.62 -27.65
N GLU A 337 -16.52 -14.88 -27.02
CA GLU A 337 -17.28 -13.82 -27.67
C GLU A 337 -16.36 -12.74 -28.27
N ALA A 338 -15.30 -12.36 -27.54
CA ALA A 338 -14.32 -11.39 -28.02
C ALA A 338 -13.48 -11.92 -29.21
N ALA A 339 -13.15 -13.21 -29.21
CA ALA A 339 -12.42 -13.89 -30.27
C ALA A 339 -13.26 -14.05 -31.55
N ASP A 340 -14.57 -14.25 -31.40
CA ASP A 340 -15.52 -14.49 -32.50
C ASP A 340 -16.08 -13.19 -33.10
N ARG A 341 -15.71 -12.02 -32.56
CA ARG A 341 -16.11 -10.71 -33.12
C ARG A 341 -15.71 -10.60 -34.60
N ARG A 342 -16.66 -10.18 -35.43
CA ARG A 342 -16.43 -9.91 -36.86
C ARG A 342 -15.41 -8.77 -37.05
N GLY A 343 -14.46 -8.98 -37.96
CA GLY A 343 -13.47 -8.01 -38.39
C GLY A 343 -12.05 -8.29 -37.89
N ASN A 344 -11.04 -7.74 -38.57
CA ASN A 344 -9.62 -7.97 -38.27
C ASN A 344 -9.06 -6.98 -37.23
N SER A 345 -9.84 -6.68 -36.19
CA SER A 345 -9.37 -5.78 -35.14
C SER A 345 -8.25 -6.42 -34.33
N ARG A 346 -7.30 -5.62 -33.85
CA ARG A 346 -6.23 -6.09 -32.95
C ARG A 346 -6.79 -6.86 -31.75
N LEU A 347 -7.93 -6.42 -31.22
CA LEU A 347 -8.62 -7.12 -30.13
C LEU A 347 -9.02 -8.54 -30.53
N ALA A 348 -9.74 -8.72 -31.64
CA ALA A 348 -10.19 -10.04 -32.09
C ALA A 348 -9.01 -10.99 -32.39
N THR A 349 -7.95 -10.46 -33.02
CA THR A 349 -6.74 -11.25 -33.32
C THR A 349 -6.01 -11.69 -32.06
N GLN A 350 -5.83 -10.79 -31.09
CA GLN A 350 -5.14 -11.15 -29.84
C GLN A 350 -6.02 -11.97 -28.90
N ALA A 351 -7.34 -11.83 -28.95
CA ALA A 351 -8.28 -12.69 -28.23
C ALA A 351 -8.22 -14.14 -28.74
N ARG A 352 -8.15 -14.34 -30.07
CA ARG A 352 -7.93 -15.67 -30.67
C ARG A 352 -6.58 -16.28 -30.23
N ARG A 353 -5.51 -15.48 -30.21
CA ARG A 353 -4.19 -15.90 -29.71
C ARG A 353 -4.25 -16.32 -28.24
N LEU A 354 -4.87 -15.50 -27.39
CA LEU A 354 -5.03 -15.81 -25.98
C LEU A 354 -5.87 -17.08 -25.77
N ARG A 355 -6.97 -17.24 -26.51
CA ARG A 355 -7.81 -18.46 -26.46
C ARG A 355 -6.98 -19.71 -26.77
N ALA A 356 -6.22 -19.70 -27.87
CA ALA A 356 -5.34 -20.80 -28.22
C ALA A 356 -4.30 -21.09 -27.13
N ALA A 357 -3.66 -20.06 -26.57
CA ALA A 357 -2.67 -20.23 -25.50
C ALA A 357 -3.25 -20.91 -24.24
N LEU A 358 -4.53 -20.66 -23.93
CA LEU A 358 -5.22 -21.26 -22.78
C LEU A 358 -5.76 -22.68 -23.03
N GLU A 359 -6.02 -23.01 -24.30
CA GLU A 359 -6.56 -24.32 -24.74
C GLU A 359 -5.47 -25.37 -25.03
N HIS A 360 -4.21 -24.98 -25.20
CA HIS A 360 -3.13 -25.90 -25.60
C HIS A 360 -2.84 -27.01 -24.54
N GLU A 361 -3.25 -28.26 -24.80
CA GLU A 361 -2.86 -29.47 -24.04
C GLU A 361 -1.94 -30.42 -24.85
N GLN A 362 -0.94 -31.00 -24.17
CA GLN A 362 -0.21 -32.26 -24.47
C GLN A 362 0.31 -32.55 -25.90
N GLU A 363 1.48 -32.03 -26.28
CA GLU A 363 2.24 -32.59 -27.43
C GLU A 363 3.74 -32.80 -27.16
N GLN A 364 4.16 -32.90 -25.89
CA GLN A 364 5.56 -33.16 -25.51
C GLN A 364 5.76 -34.25 -24.44
N ALA A 365 4.78 -35.12 -24.20
CA ALA A 365 4.96 -36.29 -23.34
C ALA A 365 4.31 -37.54 -23.93
N ALA A 366 4.86 -38.04 -25.04
CA ALA A 366 4.79 -39.45 -25.37
C ALA A 366 6.23 -39.96 -25.56
N PRO A 367 6.71 -40.93 -24.75
CA PRO A 367 8.03 -41.49 -24.93
C PRO A 367 8.07 -42.31 -26.23
N ALA A 368 9.18 -42.20 -26.96
CA ALA A 368 9.48 -43.11 -28.06
C ALA A 368 9.50 -44.55 -27.51
N ALA A 369 8.64 -45.39 -28.08
CA ALA A 369 8.69 -46.85 -27.92
C ALA A 369 9.62 -47.45 -28.98
#